data_AF-A0A2W4WHQ9-F1
#
_entry.id   AF-A0A2W4WHQ9-F1
#
_cell.length_a   1.000
_cell.length_b   1.000
_cell.length_c   1.000
_cell.angle_alpha   90.00
_cell.angle_beta   90.00
_cell.angle_gamma   90.00
#
_symmetry.space_group_name_H-M   'P 1'
#
loop_
_entity.id
_entity.type
_entity.pdbx_description
1 polymer ?
#
loop_
_entity_poly.entity_id
_entity_poly.type
_entity_poly.pdbx_seq_one_letter_code
_entity_poly.pdbx_strand_id
1 'polypeptide(L)'
;MVSLFSTARLRSSLQRRLTKTLLGPGIALASGLGVLGVLPIAGTTGQAQALNAYCQVTQDAALAKENLRKAALTGDATAQQQYQAMVRQHTEDLRQCRSRTWPQRQAVWVRMYPCDLQPGILDALFDRMVNLGYNEVYVEVFYGGQVLLPKADNPTIWPSVVQKAGYERRDLFAEALEKGRQRGLRMDAWMFTLNFGYSYGLRSDREQVLALNGRGQTTYAYAKAGASSNPDEVFVDPYHPQAQADYSSMLGAVLRRRPDGVLFDYVRYPRGVGPNSVADSVDDLWIYGQASRDALFRRAVNNQGLELMRRYISRGHLVDRDIQDVRDLYPNESEPLWQSRTPAPPLQAG
;
A
#
# COMPACT_ATOMS: atom_id res chain seq x y z
N MET A 1 -15.33 -36.10 29.76
CA MET A 1 -16.79 -36.09 29.96
C MET A 1 -17.42 -35.41 28.74
N VAL A 2 -18.27 -36.17 28.05
CA VAL A 2 -19.32 -35.80 27.08
C VAL A 2 -18.93 -35.03 25.81
N SER A 3 -18.86 -35.82 24.72
CA SER A 3 -18.99 -35.47 23.30
C SER A 3 -20.29 -34.74 22.97
N LEU A 4 -20.34 -34.07 21.81
CA LEU A 4 -21.43 -34.23 20.84
C LEU A 4 -20.95 -33.86 19.42
N PHE A 5 -20.97 -34.87 18.56
CA PHE A 5 -20.86 -34.77 17.10
C PHE A 5 -22.16 -34.22 16.50
N SER A 6 -22.08 -33.59 15.32
CA SER A 6 -23.11 -33.81 14.30
C SER A 6 -22.56 -33.59 12.88
N THR A 7 -22.60 -34.67 12.11
CA THR A 7 -22.37 -34.75 10.68
C THR A 7 -23.72 -34.77 9.97
N ALA A 8 -23.85 -34.07 8.84
CA ALA A 8 -24.98 -34.23 7.93
C ALA A 8 -24.47 -34.45 6.50
N ARG A 9 -24.63 -35.70 6.03
CA ARG A 9 -24.63 -36.11 4.62
C ARG A 9 -26.08 -36.30 4.18
N LEU A 10 -26.44 -35.81 2.99
CA LEU A 10 -27.58 -36.27 2.17
C LEU A 10 -27.10 -36.19 0.71
N ARG A 11 -26.79 -37.34 0.10
CA ARG A 11 -27.64 -38.24 -0.71
C ARG A 11 -27.68 -37.86 -2.20
N SER A 12 -27.24 -38.86 -2.96
CA SER A 12 -27.25 -39.06 -4.40
C SER A 12 -28.60 -38.84 -5.09
N SER A 13 -28.55 -38.42 -6.36
CA SER A 13 -29.45 -39.00 -7.37
C SER A 13 -28.72 -39.21 -8.69
N LEU A 14 -28.82 -40.44 -9.19
CA LEU A 14 -28.49 -40.84 -10.55
C LEU A 14 -29.51 -40.26 -11.52
N GLN A 15 -29.07 -39.87 -12.73
CA GLN A 15 -29.87 -40.07 -13.93
C GLN A 15 -28.96 -40.28 -15.16
N ARG A 16 -28.99 -41.51 -15.69
CA ARG A 16 -28.57 -41.90 -17.03
C ARG A 16 -29.71 -41.63 -18.02
N ARG A 17 -29.42 -41.04 -19.17
CA ARG A 17 -30.05 -41.28 -20.50
C ARG A 17 -28.98 -40.97 -21.56
N LEU A 18 -28.39 -41.96 -22.25
CA LEU A 18 -28.85 -42.68 -23.46
C LEU A 18 -29.12 -41.80 -24.69
N THR A 19 -28.22 -41.97 -25.66
CA THR A 19 -28.39 -42.11 -27.12
C THR A 19 -28.91 -40.93 -27.97
N LYS A 20 -28.16 -40.54 -29.00
CA LYS A 20 -28.26 -41.10 -30.36
C LYS A 20 -27.28 -40.42 -31.34
N THR A 21 -26.46 -41.25 -31.96
CA THR A 21 -25.75 -41.03 -33.22
C THR A 21 -26.79 -40.99 -34.36
N LEU A 22 -26.66 -40.04 -35.28
CA LEU A 22 -27.32 -40.09 -36.59
C LEU A 22 -26.31 -39.64 -37.66
N LEU A 23 -25.78 -40.64 -38.36
CA LEU A 23 -25.19 -40.55 -39.68
C LEU A 23 -26.31 -40.30 -40.70
N GLY A 24 -26.06 -39.40 -41.65
CA GLY A 24 -26.87 -39.18 -42.84
C GLY A 24 -25.97 -38.72 -43.99
N PRO A 25 -25.98 -39.38 -45.17
CA PRO A 25 -24.98 -39.22 -46.23
C PRO A 25 -25.43 -38.24 -47.34
N GLY A 26 -24.47 -37.87 -48.18
CA GLY A 26 -24.70 -37.22 -49.48
C GLY A 26 -24.01 -35.85 -49.57
N ILE A 27 -23.35 -35.44 -50.64
CA ILE A 27 -23.28 -35.90 -52.03
C ILE A 27 -21.88 -35.50 -52.54
N ALA A 28 -21.25 -36.40 -53.30
CA ALA A 28 -20.06 -36.10 -54.09
C ALA A 28 -20.44 -35.30 -55.34
N LEU A 29 -19.67 -34.24 -55.63
CA LEU A 29 -19.52 -33.71 -56.98
C LEU A 29 -18.05 -33.32 -57.16
N ALA A 30 -17.37 -34.12 -57.98
CA ALA A 30 -16.03 -33.88 -58.48
C ALA A 30 -16.09 -33.02 -59.75
N SER A 31 -15.13 -32.11 -59.91
CA SER A 31 -14.58 -31.47 -61.12
C SER A 31 -14.04 -30.09 -60.69
N GLY A 32 -12.79 -29.66 -60.84
CA GLY A 32 -11.61 -30.12 -61.56
C GLY A 32 -10.67 -28.89 -61.66
N LEU A 33 -9.40 -29.14 -61.98
CA LEU A 33 -8.34 -28.20 -62.39
C LEU A 33 -7.48 -27.57 -61.29
N GLY A 34 -6.21 -27.95 -61.35
CA GLY A 34 -5.16 -27.57 -60.42
C GLY A 34 -4.75 -26.11 -60.52
N VAL A 35 -4.38 -25.58 -59.35
CA VAL A 35 -3.45 -24.45 -59.22
C VAL A 35 -2.42 -24.85 -58.17
N LEU A 36 -1.16 -24.64 -58.55
CA LEU A 36 0.04 -24.85 -57.77
C LEU A 36 0.02 -24.06 -56.45
N GLY A 37 0.26 -24.80 -55.36
CA GLY A 37 1.01 -24.42 -54.17
C GLY A 37 1.05 -22.97 -53.72
N VAL A 38 0.23 -22.65 -52.71
CA VAL A 38 0.66 -21.95 -51.49
C VAL A 38 -0.17 -22.54 -50.34
N LEU A 39 0.46 -23.33 -49.47
CA LEU A 39 -0.14 -23.73 -48.20
C LEU A 39 -0.22 -22.47 -47.33
N PRO A 40 -1.40 -21.98 -46.91
CA PRO A 40 -1.45 -21.09 -45.78
C PRO A 40 -1.06 -21.95 -44.58
N ILE A 41 0.13 -21.70 -44.02
CA ILE A 41 0.42 -22.11 -42.65
C ILE A 41 -0.69 -21.42 -41.84
N ALA A 42 -1.68 -22.20 -41.44
CA ALA A 42 -2.67 -21.79 -40.47
C ALA A 42 -1.90 -21.45 -39.21
N GLY A 43 -1.52 -20.18 -39.10
CA GLY A 43 -1.20 -19.60 -37.82
C GLY A 43 -2.40 -19.89 -36.96
N THR A 44 -2.22 -20.73 -35.94
CA THR A 44 -3.14 -20.85 -34.83
C THR A 44 -3.26 -19.43 -34.27
N THR A 45 -4.27 -18.69 -34.73
CA THR A 45 -4.78 -17.54 -34.02
C THR A 45 -5.19 -18.11 -32.68
N GLY A 46 -4.32 -17.92 -31.67
CA GLY A 46 -4.66 -18.22 -30.29
C GLY A 46 -6.02 -17.57 -30.05
N GLN A 47 -7.04 -18.38 -29.77
CA GLN A 47 -8.31 -17.85 -29.32
C GLN A 47 -7.96 -17.03 -28.09
N ALA A 48 -8.04 -15.69 -28.21
CA ALA A 48 -7.94 -14.81 -27.08
C ALA A 48 -8.94 -15.36 -26.06
N GLN A 49 -8.43 -15.86 -24.92
CA GLN A 49 -9.33 -16.34 -23.88
C GLN A 49 -10.25 -15.17 -23.57
N ALA A 50 -11.55 -15.36 -23.75
CA ALA A 50 -12.51 -14.30 -23.52
C ALA A 50 -12.51 -14.00 -22.02
N LEU A 51 -11.71 -13.01 -21.61
CA LEU A 51 -11.86 -12.39 -20.31
C LEU A 51 -13.32 -11.96 -20.16
N ASN A 52 -13.87 -12.07 -18.96
CA ASN A 52 -15.24 -11.59 -18.74
C ASN A 52 -15.30 -10.04 -18.80
N ALA A 53 -16.50 -9.49 -18.62
CA ALA A 53 -16.72 -8.03 -18.62
C ALA A 53 -15.89 -7.25 -17.57
N TYR A 54 -15.32 -7.94 -16.58
CA TYR A 54 -14.46 -7.38 -15.53
C TYR A 54 -12.98 -7.67 -15.75
N CYS A 55 -12.58 -8.07 -16.97
CA CYS A 55 -11.22 -8.43 -17.34
C CYS A 55 -10.65 -9.61 -16.53
N GLN A 56 -11.51 -10.54 -16.08
CA GLN A 56 -11.08 -11.72 -15.31
C GLN A 56 -10.86 -12.91 -16.24
N VAL A 57 -9.80 -13.66 -15.96
CA VAL A 57 -9.49 -14.93 -16.61
C VAL A 57 -10.49 -15.99 -16.16
N THR A 58 -10.93 -16.87 -17.06
CA THR A 58 -11.84 -17.97 -16.71
C THR A 58 -11.19 -18.91 -15.69
N GLN A 59 -12.01 -19.56 -14.85
CA GLN A 59 -11.50 -20.45 -13.81
C GLN A 59 -10.69 -21.62 -14.40
N ASP A 60 -11.12 -22.19 -15.53
CA ASP A 60 -10.41 -23.29 -16.19
C ASP A 60 -9.03 -22.86 -16.70
N ALA A 61 -8.93 -21.68 -17.32
CA ALA A 61 -7.63 -21.14 -17.76
C ALA A 61 -6.72 -20.81 -16.58
N ALA A 62 -7.27 -20.27 -15.49
CA ALA A 62 -6.52 -20.02 -14.26
C ALA A 62 -5.99 -21.32 -13.63
N LEU A 63 -6.79 -22.39 -13.60
CA LEU A 63 -6.39 -23.71 -13.10
C LEU A 63 -5.35 -24.38 -14.00
N ALA A 64 -5.50 -24.28 -15.32
CA ALA A 64 -4.50 -24.77 -16.28
C ALA A 64 -3.14 -24.08 -16.04
N LYS A 65 -3.13 -22.75 -15.88
CA LYS A 65 -1.91 -21.97 -15.55
C LYS A 65 -1.25 -22.46 -14.26
N GLU A 66 -2.05 -22.67 -13.22
CA GLU A 66 -1.56 -23.11 -11.92
C GLU A 66 -0.96 -24.52 -11.94
N ASN A 67 -1.56 -25.44 -12.70
CA ASN A 67 -1.03 -26.79 -12.86
C ASN A 67 0.31 -26.78 -13.59
N LEU A 68 0.44 -25.96 -14.64
CA LEU A 68 1.71 -25.77 -15.35
C LEU A 68 2.79 -25.18 -14.43
N ARG A 69 2.43 -24.17 -13.61
CA ARG A 69 3.35 -23.59 -12.61
C ARG A 69 3.86 -24.65 -11.62
N LYS A 70 2.98 -25.49 -11.09
CA LYS A 70 3.35 -26.58 -10.17
C LYS A 70 4.28 -27.60 -10.82
N ALA A 71 3.97 -28.05 -12.04
CA ALA A 71 4.83 -28.99 -12.77
C ALA A 71 6.20 -28.38 -13.11
N ALA A 72 6.23 -27.10 -13.47
CA ALA A 72 7.47 -26.36 -13.72
C ALA A 72 8.36 -26.29 -12.47
N LEU A 73 7.78 -26.10 -11.28
CA LEU A 73 8.53 -26.13 -10.01
C LEU A 73 9.14 -27.51 -9.70
N THR A 74 8.59 -28.59 -10.27
CA THR A 74 9.16 -29.94 -10.14
C THR A 74 10.23 -30.25 -11.20
N GLY A 75 10.59 -29.28 -12.05
CA GLY A 75 11.65 -29.42 -13.05
C GLY A 75 11.17 -29.78 -14.47
N ASP A 76 9.87 -29.78 -14.73
CA ASP A 76 9.34 -30.03 -16.08
C ASP A 76 9.57 -28.81 -17.00
N ALA A 77 10.53 -28.95 -17.92
CA ALA A 77 10.90 -27.91 -18.88
C ALA A 77 9.76 -27.58 -19.88
N THR A 78 8.94 -28.56 -20.24
CA THR A 78 7.80 -28.36 -21.14
C THR A 78 6.72 -27.56 -20.42
N ALA A 79 6.39 -27.94 -19.18
CA ALA A 79 5.45 -27.21 -18.35
C ALA A 79 5.93 -25.77 -18.08
N GLN A 80 7.24 -25.56 -17.86
CA GLN A 80 7.81 -24.22 -17.71
C GLN A 80 7.60 -23.37 -18.97
N GLN A 81 7.86 -23.90 -20.17
CA GLN A 81 7.66 -23.15 -21.41
C GLN A 81 6.18 -22.79 -21.62
N GLN A 82 5.28 -23.75 -21.40
CA GLN A 82 3.84 -23.55 -21.52
C GLN A 82 3.29 -22.57 -20.47
N TYR A 83 3.77 -22.67 -19.23
CA TYR A 83 3.45 -21.74 -18.15
C TYR A 83 3.81 -20.30 -18.53
N GLN A 84 5.05 -20.09 -19.00
CA GLN A 84 5.52 -18.76 -19.41
C GLN A 84 4.75 -18.21 -20.63
N ALA A 85 4.34 -19.08 -21.56
CA ALA A 85 3.46 -18.68 -22.66
C ALA A 85 2.10 -18.19 -22.15
N MET A 86 1.50 -18.91 -21.18
CA MET A 86 0.21 -18.54 -20.59
C MET A 86 0.29 -17.26 -19.75
N VAL A 87 1.41 -17.03 -19.03
CA VAL A 87 1.66 -15.76 -18.33
C VAL A 87 1.67 -14.58 -19.31
N ARG A 88 2.41 -14.70 -20.43
CA ARG A 88 2.44 -13.66 -21.46
C ARG A 88 1.07 -13.40 -22.08
N GLN A 89 0.34 -14.47 -22.39
CA GLN A 89 -1.01 -14.37 -22.95
C GLN A 89 -1.96 -13.63 -22.00
N HIS A 90 -2.06 -14.06 -20.73
CA HIS A 90 -2.96 -13.42 -19.76
C HIS A 90 -2.55 -11.96 -19.47
N THR A 91 -1.25 -11.65 -19.52
CA THR A 91 -0.76 -10.28 -19.38
C THR A 91 -1.26 -9.38 -20.51
N GLU A 92 -1.14 -9.84 -21.76
CA GLU A 92 -1.58 -9.08 -22.92
C GLU A 92 -3.11 -8.93 -22.97
N ASP A 93 -3.84 -10.02 -22.70
CA ASP A 93 -5.30 -10.00 -22.65
C ASP A 93 -5.81 -9.00 -21.61
N LEU A 94 -5.20 -9.00 -20.41
CA LEU A 94 -5.55 -8.06 -19.35
C LEU A 94 -5.24 -6.61 -19.75
N ARG A 95 -4.06 -6.37 -20.32
CA ARG A 95 -3.66 -5.02 -20.80
C ARG A 95 -4.65 -4.49 -21.83
N GLN A 96 -5.00 -5.31 -22.83
CA GLN A 96 -5.98 -4.94 -23.85
C GLN A 96 -7.35 -4.68 -23.24
N CYS A 97 -7.82 -5.56 -22.36
CA CYS A 97 -9.12 -5.38 -21.70
C CYS A 97 -9.16 -4.09 -20.87
N ARG A 98 -8.15 -3.83 -20.04
CA ARG A 98 -8.07 -2.61 -19.21
C ARG A 98 -7.91 -1.32 -20.02
N SER A 99 -7.38 -1.38 -21.24
CA SER A 99 -7.32 -0.19 -22.10
C SER A 99 -8.70 0.29 -22.56
N ARG A 100 -9.71 -0.60 -22.60
CA ARG A 100 -11.05 -0.33 -23.14
C ARG A 100 -12.20 -0.50 -22.12
N THR A 101 -11.91 -1.01 -20.93
CA THR A 101 -12.91 -1.34 -19.91
C THR A 101 -12.63 -0.55 -18.63
N TRP A 102 -13.65 0.12 -18.09
CA TRP A 102 -13.55 0.80 -16.80
C TRP A 102 -13.60 -0.20 -15.63
N PRO A 103 -12.77 -0.03 -14.58
CA PRO A 103 -11.70 0.95 -14.47
C PRO A 103 -10.46 0.54 -15.28
N GLN A 104 -9.79 1.52 -15.90
CA GLN A 104 -8.55 1.29 -16.66
C GLN A 104 -7.36 0.92 -15.76
N ARG A 105 -7.38 1.38 -14.52
CA ARG A 105 -6.45 1.00 -13.45
C ARG A 105 -7.25 0.36 -12.33
N GLN A 106 -7.05 -0.93 -12.11
CA GLN A 106 -7.62 -1.65 -10.99
C GLN A 106 -6.48 -2.15 -10.11
N ALA A 107 -6.30 -1.48 -8.97
CA ALA A 107 -5.24 -1.75 -8.03
C ALA A 107 -5.69 -2.66 -6.88
N VAL A 108 -4.74 -3.39 -6.31
CA VAL A 108 -4.90 -4.14 -5.06
C VAL A 108 -3.74 -3.85 -4.12
N TRP A 109 -4.03 -3.67 -2.83
CA TRP A 109 -3.00 -3.61 -1.80
C TRP A 109 -2.59 -5.02 -1.36
N VAL A 110 -1.29 -5.25 -1.21
CA VAL A 110 -0.73 -6.47 -0.63
C VAL A 110 0.34 -6.18 0.41
N ARG A 111 0.17 -6.81 1.57
CA ARG A 111 1.21 -6.98 2.59
C ARG A 111 1.90 -8.32 2.37
N MET A 112 3.24 -8.31 2.40
CA MET A 112 4.06 -9.50 2.18
C MET A 112 4.74 -9.96 3.48
N TYR A 113 5.05 -11.24 3.56
CA TYR A 113 5.64 -11.89 4.72
C TYR A 113 6.82 -12.77 4.30
N PRO A 114 7.69 -13.20 5.24
CA PRO A 114 8.85 -14.02 4.89
C PRO A 114 8.52 -15.34 4.18
N CYS A 115 7.31 -15.88 4.36
CA CYS A 115 6.86 -17.09 3.66
C CYS A 115 6.65 -16.87 2.15
N ASP A 116 6.46 -15.63 1.70
CA ASP A 116 6.28 -15.33 0.27
C ASP A 116 7.56 -15.55 -0.54
N LEU A 117 8.72 -15.59 0.11
CA LEU A 117 10.01 -15.93 -0.51
C LEU A 117 10.19 -17.42 -0.83
N GLN A 118 9.21 -18.26 -0.49
CA GLN A 118 9.22 -19.67 -0.89
C GLN A 118 9.09 -19.81 -2.42
N PRO A 119 9.76 -20.81 -3.02
CA PRO A 119 9.72 -21.00 -4.47
C PRO A 119 8.31 -21.02 -5.05
N GLY A 120 8.06 -20.09 -5.99
CA GLY A 120 6.80 -19.99 -6.74
C GLY A 120 5.61 -19.39 -5.99
N ILE A 121 5.75 -18.92 -4.74
CA ILE A 121 4.64 -18.25 -4.04
C ILE A 121 4.36 -16.87 -4.65
N LEU A 122 5.39 -16.04 -4.87
CA LEU A 122 5.21 -14.77 -5.59
C LEU A 122 4.63 -14.98 -6.99
N ASP A 123 5.04 -16.05 -7.68
CA ASP A 123 4.47 -16.39 -8.98
C ASP A 123 2.96 -16.65 -8.90
N ALA A 124 2.54 -17.50 -7.95
CA ALA A 124 1.13 -17.81 -7.73
C ALA A 124 0.32 -16.57 -7.29
N LEU A 125 0.90 -15.73 -6.42
CA LEU A 125 0.29 -14.50 -5.92
C LEU A 125 -0.04 -13.54 -7.06
N PHE A 126 0.96 -13.20 -7.88
CA PHE A 126 0.76 -12.25 -8.97
C PHE A 126 -0.04 -12.85 -10.13
N ASP A 127 0.03 -14.17 -10.35
CA ASP A 127 -0.87 -14.84 -11.28
C ASP A 127 -2.32 -14.70 -10.88
N ARG A 128 -2.62 -14.82 -9.59
CA ARG A 128 -3.96 -14.62 -9.06
C ARG A 128 -4.45 -13.19 -9.26
N MET A 129 -3.59 -12.19 -9.11
CA MET A 129 -3.95 -10.79 -9.37
C MET A 129 -4.37 -10.55 -10.81
N VAL A 130 -3.56 -11.03 -11.76
CA VAL A 130 -3.90 -10.96 -13.19
C VAL A 130 -5.19 -11.72 -13.48
N ASN A 131 -5.36 -12.91 -12.93
CA ASN A 131 -6.56 -13.71 -13.14
C ASN A 131 -7.83 -13.00 -12.62
N LEU A 132 -7.72 -12.23 -11.54
CA LEU A 132 -8.79 -11.42 -10.96
C LEU A 132 -8.99 -10.06 -11.65
N GLY A 133 -8.18 -9.75 -12.67
CA GLY A 133 -8.28 -8.54 -13.47
C GLY A 133 -7.55 -7.32 -12.89
N TYR A 134 -6.72 -7.47 -11.86
CA TYR A 134 -5.89 -6.38 -11.34
C TYR A 134 -4.68 -6.16 -12.23
N ASN A 135 -4.45 -4.92 -12.67
CA ASN A 135 -3.27 -4.53 -13.46
C ASN A 135 -2.29 -3.64 -12.67
N GLU A 136 -2.55 -3.43 -11.38
CA GLU A 136 -1.75 -2.60 -10.50
C GLU A 136 -1.72 -3.18 -9.08
N VAL A 137 -0.57 -3.06 -8.42
CA VAL A 137 -0.35 -3.57 -7.06
C VAL A 137 0.36 -2.54 -6.22
N TYR A 138 -0.18 -2.30 -5.04
CA TYR A 138 0.42 -1.50 -3.99
C TYR A 138 1.07 -2.44 -2.98
N VAL A 139 2.39 -2.63 -3.09
CA VAL A 139 3.15 -3.48 -2.17
C VAL A 139 3.44 -2.68 -0.91
N GLU A 140 3.02 -3.16 0.26
CA GLU A 140 3.31 -2.49 1.52
C GLU A 140 4.77 -2.70 1.92
N VAL A 141 5.62 -1.72 1.61
CA VAL A 141 7.08 -1.81 1.78
C VAL A 141 7.54 -1.41 3.17
N PHE A 142 6.82 -0.49 3.81
CA PHE A 142 7.15 0.02 5.14
C PHE A 142 5.90 0.10 6.01
N TYR A 143 5.87 -0.74 7.06
CA TYR A 143 4.74 -0.91 7.97
C TYR A 143 5.17 -1.54 9.30
N GLY A 144 4.41 -1.33 10.37
CA GLY A 144 4.65 -1.97 11.67
C GLY A 144 6.04 -1.72 12.26
N GLY A 145 6.76 -0.70 11.80
CA GLY A 145 8.15 -0.46 12.17
C GLY A 145 9.13 -1.46 11.53
N GLN A 146 8.81 -1.99 10.37
CA GLN A 146 9.68 -2.87 9.59
C GLN A 146 9.67 -2.45 8.13
N VAL A 147 10.70 -2.86 7.38
CA VAL A 147 10.84 -2.57 5.96
C VAL A 147 11.13 -3.84 5.16
N LEU A 148 10.61 -3.97 3.94
CA LEU A 148 10.82 -5.13 3.05
C LEU A 148 12.24 -5.23 2.43
N LEU A 149 13.20 -4.43 2.91
CA LEU A 149 14.60 -4.50 2.49
C LEU A 149 15.31 -5.73 3.08
N PRO A 150 16.29 -6.32 2.39
CA PRO A 150 17.03 -7.49 2.87
C PRO A 150 17.86 -7.14 4.11
N LYS A 151 17.89 -8.02 5.11
CA LYS A 151 18.61 -7.78 6.38
C LYS A 151 20.11 -7.47 6.19
N ALA A 152 20.76 -8.12 5.22
CA ALA A 152 22.19 -7.94 4.94
C ALA A 152 22.52 -6.64 4.18
N ASP A 153 21.53 -5.98 3.58
CA ASP A 153 21.66 -4.71 2.85
C ASP A 153 20.49 -3.77 3.19
N ASN A 154 20.33 -3.52 4.49
CA ASN A 154 19.33 -2.57 5.00
C ASN A 154 20.06 -1.42 5.71
N PRO A 155 20.24 -0.26 5.03
CA PRO A 155 20.91 0.91 5.61
C PRO A 155 20.00 1.73 6.54
N THR A 156 18.79 1.24 6.81
CA THR A 156 17.81 1.95 7.61
C THR A 156 17.89 1.51 9.06
N ILE A 157 17.32 2.32 9.95
CA ILE A 157 17.21 2.00 11.37
C ILE A 157 16.11 0.96 11.66
N TRP A 158 15.23 0.67 10.70
CA TRP A 158 14.14 -0.28 10.89
C TRP A 158 14.60 -1.68 10.52
N PRO A 159 14.22 -2.71 11.31
CA PRO A 159 14.53 -4.08 10.96
C PRO A 159 13.85 -4.50 9.65
N SER A 160 14.47 -5.46 8.96
CA SER A 160 13.83 -6.16 7.86
C SER A 160 12.58 -6.90 8.34
N VAL A 161 11.56 -7.02 7.50
CA VAL A 161 10.47 -7.99 7.68
C VAL A 161 11.01 -9.43 7.61
N VAL A 162 12.03 -9.67 6.78
CA VAL A 162 12.64 -10.98 6.56
C VAL A 162 13.75 -11.21 7.60
N GLN A 163 13.39 -11.88 8.69
CA GLN A 163 14.31 -12.19 9.80
C GLN A 163 14.78 -13.65 9.83
N LYS A 164 14.27 -14.50 8.92
CA LYS A 164 14.58 -15.93 8.87
C LYS A 164 16.07 -16.16 8.56
N ALA A 165 16.70 -17.06 9.33
CA ALA A 165 18.09 -17.45 9.09
C ALA A 165 18.29 -18.03 7.68
N GLY A 166 19.37 -17.62 7.01
CA GLY A 166 19.70 -17.99 5.63
C GLY A 166 18.99 -17.15 4.56
N TYR A 167 18.12 -16.22 4.94
CA TYR A 167 17.38 -15.34 4.02
C TYR A 167 17.88 -13.89 4.11
N GLU A 168 19.02 -13.63 4.76
CA GLU A 168 19.50 -12.29 5.06
C GLU A 168 19.74 -11.45 3.81
N ARG A 169 20.09 -12.10 2.69
CA ARG A 169 20.31 -11.44 1.39
C ARG A 169 19.08 -11.44 0.48
N ARG A 170 17.96 -12.04 0.90
CA ARG A 170 16.74 -12.11 0.07
C ARG A 170 15.99 -10.78 0.16
N ASP A 171 15.88 -10.10 -0.97
CA ASP A 171 15.20 -8.81 -1.10
C ASP A 171 13.76 -9.05 -1.54
N LEU A 172 12.85 -9.25 -0.57
CA LEU A 172 11.45 -9.54 -0.84
C LEU A 172 10.78 -8.45 -1.67
N PHE A 173 11.13 -7.18 -1.47
CA PHE A 173 10.58 -6.12 -2.28
C PHE A 173 11.07 -6.22 -3.74
N ALA A 174 12.37 -6.37 -3.98
CA ALA A 174 12.90 -6.49 -5.33
C ALA A 174 12.37 -7.73 -6.07
N GLU A 175 12.31 -8.88 -5.40
CA GLU A 175 11.76 -10.12 -5.97
C GLU A 175 10.27 -9.96 -6.31
N ALA A 176 9.50 -9.27 -5.47
CA ALA A 176 8.12 -8.97 -5.75
C ALA A 176 7.94 -8.05 -6.97
N LEU A 177 8.75 -6.98 -7.08
CA LEU A 177 8.75 -6.09 -8.24
C LEU A 177 9.05 -6.87 -9.53
N GLU A 178 10.06 -7.74 -9.51
CA GLU A 178 10.43 -8.56 -10.66
C GLU A 178 9.27 -9.47 -11.09
N LYS A 179 8.71 -10.23 -10.15
CA LYS A 179 7.63 -11.17 -10.43
C LYS A 179 6.33 -10.49 -10.86
N GLY A 180 6.02 -9.33 -10.30
CA GLY A 180 4.88 -8.53 -10.73
C GLY A 180 5.04 -7.99 -12.15
N ARG A 181 6.22 -7.46 -12.48
CA ARG A 181 6.53 -6.92 -13.81
C ARG A 181 6.53 -7.97 -14.91
N GLN A 182 6.99 -9.19 -14.62
CA GLN A 182 6.89 -10.33 -15.55
C GLN A 182 5.44 -10.60 -15.99
N ARG A 183 4.45 -10.15 -15.20
CA ARG A 183 3.01 -10.26 -15.45
C ARG A 183 2.36 -8.97 -15.93
N GLY A 184 3.17 -7.98 -16.32
CA GLY A 184 2.74 -6.67 -16.78
C GLY A 184 1.99 -5.83 -15.73
N LEU A 185 2.15 -6.16 -14.44
CA LEU A 185 1.57 -5.39 -13.35
C LEU A 185 2.38 -4.10 -13.14
N ARG A 186 1.68 -2.99 -12.92
CA ARG A 186 2.27 -1.80 -12.31
C ARG A 186 2.50 -2.06 -10.82
N MET A 187 3.72 -1.84 -10.34
CA MET A 187 4.17 -2.21 -9.01
C MET A 187 4.61 -0.96 -8.24
N ASP A 188 3.72 -0.42 -7.41
CA ASP A 188 3.99 0.77 -6.60
C ASP A 188 4.33 0.39 -5.15
N ALA A 189 5.19 1.19 -4.50
CA ALA A 189 5.54 1.03 -3.09
C ALA A 189 4.53 1.77 -2.21
N TRP A 190 3.85 1.08 -1.31
CA TRP A 190 2.99 1.66 -0.30
C TRP A 190 3.71 1.76 1.05
N MET A 191 3.71 2.93 1.65
CA MET A 191 4.58 3.26 2.78
C MET A 191 3.85 4.09 3.82
N PHE A 192 3.95 3.69 5.08
CA PHE A 192 3.54 4.58 6.18
C PHE A 192 4.44 5.82 6.18
N THR A 193 3.85 7.00 6.39
CA THR A 193 4.58 8.27 6.28
C THR A 193 4.92 8.85 7.64
N LEU A 194 3.93 8.91 8.55
CA LEU A 194 4.14 9.44 9.90
C LEU A 194 4.13 8.35 10.96
N ASN A 195 3.52 7.19 10.71
CA ASN A 195 3.58 6.04 11.60
C ASN A 195 4.88 5.27 11.39
N PHE A 196 5.86 5.47 12.26
CA PHE A 196 7.16 4.80 12.22
C PHE A 196 7.17 3.45 12.94
N GLY A 197 6.08 3.12 13.62
CA GLY A 197 5.81 1.80 14.17
C GLY A 197 6.55 1.47 15.47
N TYR A 198 6.13 0.37 16.08
CA TYR A 198 6.53 -0.05 17.43
C TYR A 198 8.05 -0.12 17.64
N SER A 199 8.78 -0.72 16.69
CA SER A 199 10.25 -0.89 16.81
C SER A 199 11.00 0.45 16.91
N TYR A 200 10.49 1.51 16.29
CA TYR A 200 11.04 2.86 16.38
C TYR A 200 10.79 3.44 17.78
N GLY A 201 9.59 3.23 18.34
CA GLY A 201 9.23 3.66 19.69
C GLY A 201 10.01 2.99 20.82
N LEU A 202 10.60 1.81 20.57
CA LEU A 202 11.48 1.12 21.54
C LEU A 202 12.86 1.78 21.70
N ARG A 203 13.22 2.69 20.80
CA ARG A 203 14.55 3.29 20.77
C ARG A 203 14.62 4.50 21.70
N SER A 204 15.42 4.37 22.77
CA SER A 204 15.67 5.49 23.69
C SER A 204 16.32 6.70 23.00
N ASP A 205 17.13 6.48 21.96
CA ASP A 205 17.75 7.55 21.17
C ASP A 205 16.80 8.25 20.17
N ARG A 206 15.51 7.89 20.18
CA ARG A 206 14.47 8.45 19.31
C ARG A 206 13.23 8.94 20.04
N GLU A 207 13.21 8.92 21.37
CA GLU A 207 12.06 9.35 22.16
C GLU A 207 11.63 10.79 21.84
N GLN A 208 12.59 11.70 21.70
CA GLN A 208 12.39 13.12 21.35
C GLN A 208 11.85 13.36 19.94
N VAL A 209 11.88 12.32 19.09
CA VAL A 209 11.40 12.37 17.70
C VAL A 209 9.91 12.02 17.63
N LEU A 210 9.39 11.33 18.64
CA LEU A 210 8.00 10.90 18.69
C LEU A 210 7.06 12.10 18.83
N ALA A 211 5.87 11.98 18.24
CA ALA A 211 4.85 13.00 18.38
C ALA A 211 4.35 13.07 19.83
N LEU A 212 4.16 14.29 20.33
CA LEU A 212 3.85 14.59 21.72
C LEU A 212 2.52 15.35 21.82
N ASN A 213 1.65 14.97 22.75
CA ASN A 213 0.42 15.72 23.04
C ASN A 213 0.59 16.76 24.16
N GLY A 214 -0.45 17.56 24.42
CA GLY A 214 -0.42 18.61 25.44
C GLY A 214 -0.32 18.10 26.88
N ARG A 215 -0.58 16.80 27.07
CA ARG A 215 -0.45 16.09 28.36
C ARG A 215 0.95 15.51 28.57
N GLY A 216 1.90 15.79 27.67
CA GLY A 216 3.27 15.30 27.74
C GLY A 216 3.42 13.81 27.43
N GLN A 217 2.45 13.20 26.75
CA GLN A 217 2.50 11.80 26.36
C GLN A 217 3.01 11.68 24.92
N THR A 218 3.99 10.80 24.69
CA THR A 218 4.35 10.40 23.33
C THR A 218 3.31 9.42 22.78
N THR A 219 3.19 9.31 21.47
CA THR A 219 2.29 8.31 20.87
C THR A 219 2.66 6.88 21.26
N TYR A 220 3.94 6.60 21.53
CA TYR A 220 4.36 5.28 22.03
C TYR A 220 3.84 5.02 23.45
N ALA A 221 4.02 5.97 24.38
CA ALA A 221 3.48 5.86 25.74
C ALA A 221 1.95 5.73 25.73
N TYR A 222 1.29 6.50 24.86
CA TYR A 222 -0.16 6.46 24.67
C TYR A 222 -0.65 5.10 24.13
N ALA A 223 0.00 4.57 23.10
CA ALA A 223 -0.32 3.26 22.53
C ALA A 223 -0.12 2.13 23.54
N LYS A 224 0.99 2.16 24.30
CA LYS A 224 1.30 1.17 25.34
C LYS A 224 0.29 1.15 26.49
N ALA A 225 -0.34 2.30 26.78
CA ALA A 225 -1.40 2.40 27.79
C ALA A 225 -2.76 1.82 27.33
N GLY A 226 -2.84 1.28 26.10
CA GLY A 226 -4.10 0.77 25.53
C GLY A 226 -5.07 1.88 25.12
N ALA A 227 -4.59 3.13 25.05
CA ALA A 227 -5.41 4.30 24.70
C ALA A 227 -5.52 4.51 23.18
N SER A 228 -4.68 3.81 22.40
CA SER A 228 -4.78 3.74 20.94
C SER A 228 -5.56 2.51 20.49
N SER A 229 -6.26 2.65 19.35
CA SER A 229 -6.90 1.53 18.66
C SER A 229 -5.90 0.48 18.12
N ASN A 230 -4.61 0.82 18.04
CA ASN A 230 -3.55 -0.07 17.57
C ASN A 230 -2.24 0.21 18.33
N PRO A 231 -1.62 -0.80 18.99
CA PRO A 231 -0.37 -0.62 19.73
C PRO A 231 0.84 -0.32 18.82
N ASP A 232 0.76 -0.62 17.52
CA ASP A 232 1.81 -0.34 16.53
C ASP A 232 1.74 1.10 15.97
N GLU A 233 0.80 1.93 16.43
CA GLU A 233 0.65 3.32 16.02
C GLU A 233 1.62 4.24 16.79
N VAL A 234 2.89 4.19 16.41
CA VAL A 234 3.94 5.09 16.90
C VAL A 234 4.23 6.15 15.84
N PHE A 235 3.79 7.37 16.08
CA PHE A 235 3.95 8.47 15.14
C PHE A 235 5.08 9.41 15.56
N VAL A 236 5.63 10.11 14.57
CA VAL A 236 6.71 11.09 14.76
C VAL A 236 6.23 12.52 14.59
N ASP A 237 7.00 13.45 15.15
CA ASP A 237 6.93 14.87 14.81
C ASP A 237 7.51 15.08 13.38
N PRO A 238 6.69 15.44 12.38
CA PRO A 238 7.13 15.58 11.00
C PRO A 238 8.12 16.74 10.79
N TYR A 239 8.20 17.68 11.73
CA TYR A 239 9.14 18.79 11.66
C TYR A 239 10.50 18.44 12.29
N HIS A 240 10.63 17.29 12.96
CA HIS A 240 11.87 16.91 13.60
C HIS A 240 12.92 16.48 12.56
N PRO A 241 14.12 17.11 12.50
CA PRO A 241 15.13 16.80 11.48
C PRO A 241 15.56 15.33 11.46
N GLN A 242 15.68 14.69 12.64
CA GLN A 242 15.97 13.26 12.72
C GLN A 242 14.88 12.39 12.09
N ALA A 243 13.58 12.71 12.24
CA ALA A 243 12.51 11.96 11.60
C ALA A 243 12.63 12.03 10.08
N GLN A 244 12.88 13.24 9.55
CA GLN A 244 13.05 13.48 8.13
C GLN A 244 14.28 12.75 7.58
N ALA A 245 15.40 12.75 8.31
CA ALA A 245 16.61 12.04 7.92
C ALA A 245 16.42 10.52 7.92
N ASP A 246 15.83 9.95 8.98
CA ASP A 246 15.54 8.52 9.09
C ASP A 246 14.63 8.08 7.93
N TYR A 247 13.53 8.82 7.69
CA TYR A 247 12.59 8.51 6.61
C TYR A 247 13.22 8.65 5.22
N SER A 248 13.99 9.71 4.99
CA SER A 248 14.63 9.94 3.69
C SER A 248 15.65 8.86 3.34
N SER A 249 16.40 8.34 4.33
CA SER A 249 17.29 7.20 4.14
C SER A 249 16.52 5.95 3.71
N MET A 250 15.40 5.66 4.38
CA MET A 250 14.54 4.53 4.06
C MET A 250 13.87 4.67 2.70
N LEU A 251 13.27 5.83 2.40
CA LEU A 251 12.70 6.14 1.10
C LEU A 251 13.74 6.01 -0.02
N GLY A 252 14.94 6.55 0.18
CA GLY A 252 16.04 6.41 -0.78
C GLY A 252 16.43 4.95 -1.03
N ALA A 253 16.44 4.11 0.01
CA ALA A 253 16.73 2.68 -0.10
C ALA A 253 15.64 1.90 -0.85
N VAL A 254 14.37 2.24 -0.62
CA VAL A 254 13.21 1.71 -1.35
C VAL A 254 13.25 2.14 -2.82
N LEU A 255 13.49 3.43 -3.10
CA LEU A 255 13.53 3.96 -4.47
C LEU A 255 14.66 3.36 -5.32
N ARG A 256 15.77 2.90 -4.72
CA ARG A 256 16.82 2.15 -5.44
C ARG A 256 16.31 0.86 -6.08
N ARG A 257 15.22 0.27 -5.58
CA ARG A 257 14.58 -0.92 -6.18
C ARG A 257 13.68 -0.54 -7.36
N ARG A 258 13.49 0.76 -7.59
CA ARG A 258 12.73 1.36 -8.71
C ARG A 258 11.30 0.83 -8.77
N PRO A 259 10.40 1.08 -7.79
CA PRO A 259 8.96 0.88 -8.02
C PRO A 259 8.44 1.81 -9.13
N ASP A 260 7.25 1.52 -9.67
CA ASP A 260 6.61 2.35 -10.71
C ASP A 260 5.98 3.63 -10.13
N GLY A 261 5.89 3.73 -8.80
CA GLY A 261 5.30 4.82 -8.05
C GLY A 261 5.43 4.60 -6.54
N VAL A 262 5.08 5.62 -5.77
CA VAL A 262 5.07 5.56 -4.30
C VAL A 262 3.74 6.11 -3.79
N LEU A 263 3.11 5.38 -2.88
CA LEU A 263 1.90 5.78 -2.19
C LEU A 263 2.26 6.05 -0.72
N PHE A 264 2.09 7.31 -0.32
CA PHE A 264 2.26 7.76 1.06
C PHE A 264 0.94 7.62 1.80
N ASP A 265 0.93 6.81 2.85
CA ASP A 265 -0.24 6.63 3.72
C ASP A 265 0.11 6.95 5.18
N TYR A 266 -0.88 6.95 6.06
CA TYR A 266 -0.75 7.33 7.45
C TYR A 266 -0.21 8.77 7.60
N VAL A 267 -0.68 9.68 6.74
CA VAL A 267 -0.52 11.14 6.90
C VAL A 267 -1.59 11.65 7.87
N ARG A 268 -1.51 11.16 9.10
CA ARG A 268 -2.42 11.46 10.22
C ARG A 268 -1.71 11.17 11.53
N TYR A 269 -2.40 11.41 12.63
CA TYR A 269 -2.00 10.99 13.97
C TYR A 269 -2.94 9.89 14.51
N PRO A 270 -2.58 9.19 15.62
CA PRO A 270 -3.47 8.16 16.16
C PRO A 270 -4.74 8.81 16.70
N ARG A 271 -5.86 8.10 16.53
CA ARG A 271 -7.12 8.46 17.20
C ARG A 271 -7.15 7.78 18.56
N GLY A 272 -7.67 8.46 19.57
CA GLY A 272 -7.98 7.83 20.83
C GLY A 272 -9.18 6.89 20.73
N VAL A 273 -9.44 6.18 21.83
CA VAL A 273 -10.59 5.29 21.98
C VAL A 273 -11.74 5.95 22.76
N GLY A 274 -12.98 5.55 22.47
CA GLY A 274 -14.16 6.03 23.16
C GLY A 274 -14.33 7.55 23.03
N PRO A 275 -14.55 8.28 24.14
CA PRO A 275 -14.65 9.75 24.13
C PRO A 275 -13.42 10.46 23.53
N ASN A 276 -12.23 9.87 23.65
CA ASN A 276 -10.99 10.45 23.11
C ASN A 276 -10.80 10.23 21.60
N SER A 277 -11.80 9.68 20.90
CA SER A 277 -11.75 9.46 19.44
C SER A 277 -11.92 10.72 18.61
N VAL A 278 -12.35 11.81 19.26
CA VAL A 278 -12.48 13.16 18.71
C VAL A 278 -11.60 14.08 19.54
N ALA A 279 -10.81 14.94 18.89
CA ALA A 279 -10.09 16.00 19.58
C ALA A 279 -11.08 17.10 19.96
N ASP A 280 -11.17 17.42 21.26
CA ASP A 280 -12.04 18.47 21.78
C ASP A 280 -11.25 19.69 22.26
N SER A 281 -9.94 19.52 22.44
CA SER A 281 -9.00 20.57 22.84
C SER A 281 -7.71 20.49 22.03
N VAL A 282 -6.94 21.59 22.03
CA VAL A 282 -5.62 21.60 21.39
C VAL A 282 -4.66 20.60 22.07
N ASP A 283 -4.86 20.31 23.36
CA ASP A 283 -4.00 19.40 24.14
C ASP A 283 -4.12 17.94 23.67
N ASP A 284 -5.20 17.61 22.95
CA ASP A 284 -5.38 16.29 22.32
C ASP A 284 -4.57 16.14 21.02
N LEU A 285 -4.05 17.24 20.48
CA LEU A 285 -3.27 17.23 19.25
C LEU A 285 -1.82 16.82 19.53
N TRP A 286 -1.23 16.09 18.60
CA TRP A 286 0.13 15.56 18.70
C TRP A 286 1.21 16.54 18.19
N ILE A 287 1.07 17.81 18.56
CA ILE A 287 1.86 18.94 18.02
C ILE A 287 2.78 19.60 19.07
N TYR A 288 2.92 19.00 20.26
CA TYR A 288 3.67 19.57 21.38
C TYR A 288 5.16 19.23 21.36
N GLY A 289 5.61 18.45 20.37
CA GLY A 289 7.03 18.24 20.10
C GLY A 289 7.73 19.58 19.86
N GLN A 290 8.99 19.69 20.28
CA GLN A 290 9.73 20.94 20.17
C GLN A 290 9.79 21.43 18.71
N ALA A 291 10.03 20.52 17.75
CA ALA A 291 10.14 20.87 16.34
C ALA A 291 8.80 21.35 15.76
N SER A 292 7.68 20.71 16.12
CA SER A 292 6.33 21.16 15.77
C SER A 292 6.00 22.54 16.34
N ARG A 293 6.33 22.79 17.62
CA ARG A 293 6.12 24.11 18.23
C ARG A 293 6.98 25.19 17.57
N ASP A 294 8.25 24.90 17.32
CA ASP A 294 9.14 25.82 16.61
C ASP A 294 8.63 26.11 15.19
N ALA A 295 8.14 25.09 14.50
CA ALA A 295 7.54 25.25 13.17
C ALA A 295 6.30 26.13 13.21
N LEU A 296 5.42 25.97 14.21
CA LEU A 296 4.26 26.83 14.41
C LEU A 296 4.67 28.27 14.72
N PHE A 297 5.59 28.46 15.68
CA PHE A 297 6.03 29.79 16.11
C PHE A 297 6.79 30.55 15.01
N ARG A 298 7.52 29.87 14.14
CA ARG A 298 8.13 30.47 12.94
C ARG A 298 7.11 31.01 11.94
N ARG A 299 5.82 30.69 12.09
CA ARG A 299 4.76 31.30 11.27
C ARG A 299 4.38 32.68 11.76
N ALA A 300 4.74 33.07 12.98
CA ALA A 300 4.55 34.44 13.44
C ALA A 300 5.40 35.40 12.61
N VAL A 301 4.79 36.51 12.18
CA VAL A 301 5.46 37.57 11.41
C VAL A 301 5.99 38.65 12.34
N ASN A 302 5.40 38.81 13.52
CA ASN A 302 5.78 39.79 14.53
C ASN A 302 5.59 39.25 15.95
N ASN A 303 6.00 40.04 16.96
CA ASN A 303 6.00 39.59 18.35
C ASN A 303 4.59 39.41 18.91
N GLN A 304 3.64 40.28 18.51
CA GLN A 304 2.24 40.12 18.89
C GLN A 304 1.67 38.78 18.41
N GLY A 305 1.92 38.40 17.15
CA GLY A 305 1.50 37.11 16.61
C GLY A 305 2.15 35.92 17.34
N LEU A 306 3.45 36.01 17.62
CA LEU A 306 4.19 34.97 18.34
C LEU A 306 3.64 34.75 19.75
N GLU A 307 3.36 35.84 20.47
CA GLU A 307 2.87 35.76 21.85
C GLU A 307 1.46 35.17 21.92
N LEU A 308 0.56 35.55 21.00
CA LEU A 308 -0.76 34.93 20.94
C LEU A 308 -0.68 33.43 20.60
N MET A 309 0.22 33.01 19.71
CA MET A 309 0.44 31.59 19.44
C MET A 309 0.91 30.83 20.68
N ARG A 310 1.85 31.40 21.45
CA ARG A 310 2.33 30.81 22.71
C ARG A 310 1.20 30.66 23.72
N ARG A 311 0.41 31.71 23.93
CA ARG A 311 -0.73 31.70 24.85
C ARG A 311 -1.81 30.69 24.45
N TYR A 312 -2.09 30.58 23.15
CA TYR A 312 -3.07 29.62 22.62
C TYR A 312 -2.59 28.18 22.82
N ILE A 313 -1.36 27.84 22.44
CA ILE A 313 -0.82 26.48 22.62
C ILE A 313 -0.70 26.13 24.11
N SER A 314 -0.43 27.09 24.99
CA SER A 314 -0.30 26.82 26.42
C SER A 314 -1.64 26.62 27.14
N ARG A 315 -2.75 27.18 26.65
CA ARG A 315 -4.04 27.21 27.38
C ARG A 315 -5.20 26.61 26.59
N GLY A 316 -5.01 26.36 25.31
CA GLY A 316 -6.04 25.93 24.37
C GLY A 316 -7.07 26.96 23.93
N HIS A 317 -6.94 28.19 24.39
CA HIS A 317 -7.84 29.28 24.00
C HIS A 317 -7.17 30.65 24.18
N LEU A 318 -7.78 31.64 23.55
CA LEU A 318 -7.50 33.05 23.73
C LEU A 318 -8.80 33.74 24.17
N VAL A 319 -8.66 34.79 24.97
CA VAL A 319 -9.75 35.72 25.32
C VAL A 319 -9.38 37.13 24.86
N ASP A 320 -10.36 38.04 24.78
CA ASP A 320 -10.14 39.41 24.31
C ASP A 320 -9.05 40.14 25.09
N ARG A 321 -8.96 39.87 26.41
CA ARG A 321 -7.92 40.42 27.27
C ARG A 321 -6.51 40.05 26.79
N ASP A 322 -6.30 38.86 26.23
CA ASP A 322 -4.98 38.47 25.73
C ASP A 322 -4.55 39.34 24.55
N ILE A 323 -5.49 39.72 23.69
CA ILE A 323 -5.20 40.57 22.54
C ILE A 323 -4.77 41.95 23.03
N GLN A 324 -5.46 42.47 24.05
CA GLN A 324 -5.10 43.77 24.63
C GLN A 324 -3.75 43.71 25.36
N ASP A 325 -3.52 42.71 26.23
CA ASP A 325 -2.26 42.55 26.96
C ASP A 325 -1.06 42.44 25.99
N VAL A 326 -1.25 41.76 24.85
CA VAL A 326 -0.20 41.60 23.83
C VAL A 326 0.06 42.91 23.07
N ARG A 327 -0.98 43.71 22.80
CA ARG A 327 -0.80 45.05 22.22
C ARG A 327 -0.04 45.97 23.16
N ASP A 328 -0.35 45.92 24.45
CA ASP A 328 0.33 46.71 25.47
C ASP A 328 1.79 46.26 25.64
N LEU A 329 2.08 44.97 25.49
CA LEU A 329 3.44 44.41 25.54
C LEU A 329 4.30 44.79 24.32
N TYR A 330 3.68 44.94 23.15
CA TYR A 330 4.36 45.28 21.89
C TYR A 330 3.69 46.49 21.21
N PRO A 331 3.78 47.69 21.82
CA PRO A 331 3.02 48.87 21.40
C PRO A 331 3.47 49.43 20.03
N ASN A 332 4.66 49.04 19.57
CA ASN A 332 5.21 49.46 18.27
C ASN A 332 4.70 48.61 17.09
N GLU A 333 3.93 47.56 17.36
CA GLU A 333 3.31 46.72 16.33
C GLU A 333 1.82 47.06 16.22
N SER A 334 1.32 47.29 15.00
CA SER A 334 -0.07 47.72 14.79
C SER A 334 -1.10 46.63 15.11
N GLU A 335 -0.78 45.38 14.79
CA GLU A 335 -1.65 44.23 15.01
C GLU A 335 -0.84 42.91 15.05
N PRO A 336 -1.39 41.82 15.62
CA PRO A 336 -0.73 40.52 15.57
C PRO A 336 -0.76 39.92 14.17
N LEU A 337 0.39 39.46 13.66
CA LEU A 337 0.52 38.91 12.31
C LEU A 337 1.17 37.53 12.31
N TRP A 338 0.71 36.68 11.40
CA TRP A 338 1.29 35.37 11.10
C TRP A 338 1.06 35.00 9.64
N GLN A 339 1.75 33.97 9.16
CA GLN A 339 1.62 33.45 7.81
C GLN A 339 0.13 33.18 7.51
N SER A 340 -0.36 33.76 6.41
CA SER A 340 -1.75 33.69 5.95
C SER A 340 -2.76 34.60 6.65
N ARG A 341 -2.35 35.45 7.62
CA ARG A 341 -3.18 36.55 8.11
C ARG A 341 -2.93 37.80 7.27
N THR A 342 -3.97 38.27 6.58
CA THR A 342 -3.93 39.55 5.86
C THR A 342 -4.06 40.70 6.87
N PRO A 343 -3.18 41.72 6.82
CA PRO A 343 -3.32 42.90 7.67
C PRO A 343 -4.68 43.59 7.48
N ALA A 344 -5.22 44.15 8.55
CA ALA A 344 -6.38 45.01 8.47
C ALA A 344 -6.06 46.23 7.58
N PRO A 345 -6.99 46.68 6.73
CA PRO A 345 -6.78 47.91 5.97
C PRO A 345 -6.52 49.08 6.95
N PRO A 346 -5.67 50.06 6.58
CA PRO A 346 -5.42 51.22 7.44
C PRO A 346 -6.75 51.87 7.80
N LEU A 347 -6.96 52.17 9.08
CA LEU A 347 -8.09 52.99 9.51
C LEU A 347 -8.00 54.33 8.76
N GLN A 348 -8.98 54.60 7.89
CA GLN A 348 -9.08 55.90 7.23
C GLN A 348 -9.27 56.95 8.33
N ALA A 349 -8.34 57.91 8.40
CA ALA A 349 -8.49 59.06 9.28
C ALA A 349 -9.73 59.84 8.82
N GLY A 350 -10.77 59.85 9.64
CA GLY A 350 -11.99 60.63 9.46
C GLY A 350 -11.84 62.05 9.97
#